data_AF-A0A9W6VN97-F1
#
_entry.id   AF-A0A9W6VN97-F1
#
_cell.length_a   1.000
_cell.length_b   1.000
_cell.length_c   1.000
_cell.angle_alpha   90.00
_cell.angle_beta   90.00
_cell.angle_gamma   90.00
#
_symmetry.space_group_name_H-M   'P 1'
#
loop_
_entity.id
_entity.type
_entity.pdbx_description
1 polymer ?
#
loop_
_entity_poly.entity_id
_entity_poly.type
_entity_poly.pdbx_seq_one_letter_code
_entity_poly.pdbx_strand_id
1 'polypeptide(L)' 'MRDVGWFAPVVRIKGRGRYAFLLAWRLDKHGKWHGHVAWLVREQVLWKGVDVWMRAEDLEQVQGQDYRRVPRRFDDDVPF' A
#
# COMPACT_ATOMS: atom_id res chain seq x y z
N MET A 1 -5.78 -6.32 27.82
CA MET A 1 -6.03 -6.38 26.36
C MET A 1 -4.69 -6.65 25.69
N ARG A 2 -4.58 -7.69 24.86
CA ARG A 2 -3.38 -7.87 24.04
C ARG A 2 -3.36 -6.74 23.02
N ASP A 3 -2.27 -5.99 23.00
CA ASP A 3 -1.98 -4.99 21.98
C ASP A 3 -1.88 -5.75 20.65
N VAL A 4 -2.99 -5.82 19.90
CA VAL A 4 -2.98 -6.44 18.59
C VAL A 4 -2.31 -5.42 17.68
N GLY A 5 -0.98 -5.52 17.60
CA GLY A 5 -0.15 -4.68 16.76
C GLY A 5 -0.84 -4.53 15.40
N TRP A 6 -1.02 -3.27 14.98
CA TRP A 6 -1.60 -3.00 13.68
C TRP A 6 -0.63 -3.48 12.60
N PHE A 7 -1.09 -4.41 11.76
CA PHE A 7 -0.37 -4.82 10.56
C PHE A 7 -1.08 -4.23 9.34
N ALA A 8 -0.31 -3.55 8.50
CA ALA A 8 -0.81 -3.11 7.20
C ALA A 8 -1.29 -4.33 6.39
N PRO A 9 -2.46 -4.25 5.73
CA PRO A 9 -2.93 -5.35 4.91
C PRO A 9 -2.05 -5.52 3.67
N VAL A 10 -2.02 -6.73 3.13
CA VAL A 10 -1.22 -7.09 1.96
C VAL A 10 -2.07 -7.01 0.69
N VAL A 11 -1.50 -6.49 -0.40
CA VAL A 11 -2.10 -6.49 -1.75
C VAL A 11 -1.24 -7.30 -2.71
N ARG A 12 -1.86 -7.88 -3.74
CA ARG A 12 -1.19 -8.46 -4.91
C ARG A 12 -1.01 -7.38 -5.98
N ILE A 13 0.19 -7.23 -6.50
CA ILE A 13 0.50 -6.33 -7.63
C ILE A 13 0.16 -7.06 -8.93
N LYS A 14 -0.79 -6.53 -9.71
CA LYS A 14 -1.21 -7.10 -10.99
C LYS A 14 -0.03 -7.18 -11.97
N GLY A 15 0.00 -8.25 -12.76
CA GLY A 15 1.03 -8.47 -13.81
C GLY A 15 2.44 -8.78 -13.30
N ARG A 16 2.75 -8.63 -12.00
CA ARG A 16 4.08 -8.90 -11.43
C ARG A 16 4.11 -10.09 -10.47
N GLY A 17 2.96 -10.59 -10.02
CA GLY A 17 2.86 -11.72 -9.09
C GLY A 17 3.49 -11.46 -7.72
N ARG A 18 3.74 -10.18 -7.38
CA ARG A 18 4.38 -9.78 -6.10
C ARG A 18 3.32 -9.35 -5.10
N TYR A 19 3.64 -9.55 -3.82
CA TYR A 19 2.85 -9.05 -2.70
C TYR A 19 3.53 -7.85 -2.06
N ALA A 20 2.74 -6.89 -1.60
CA ALA A 20 3.22 -5.69 -0.92
C ALA A 20 2.27 -5.31 0.21
N PHE A 21 2.82 -4.71 1.27
CA PHE A 21 2.01 -4.07 2.31
C PHE A 21 1.42 -2.78 1.76
N LEU A 22 0.13 -2.56 2.00
CA LEU A 22 -0.56 -1.32 1.66
C LEU A 22 -0.58 -0.41 2.88
N LEU A 23 0.19 0.68 2.79
CA LEU A 23 0.46 1.57 3.91
C LEU A 23 -0.52 2.73 3.98
N ALA A 24 -0.97 3.25 2.83
CA ALA A 24 -1.92 4.34 2.74
C ALA A 24 -2.62 4.36 1.38
N TRP A 25 -3.76 5.04 1.32
CA TRP A 25 -4.41 5.47 0.09
C TRP A 25 -4.27 6.99 -0.07
N ARG A 26 -4.11 7.45 -1.30
CA ARG A 26 -4.16 8.86 -1.68
C ARG A 26 -5.08 9.06 -2.87
N LEU A 27 -6.02 9.99 -2.75
CA LEU A 27 -6.83 10.45 -3.87
C LEU A 27 -6.09 11.61 -4.55
N ASP A 28 -5.77 11.47 -5.83
CA ASP A 28 -5.13 12.56 -6.59
C ASP A 28 -6.14 13.64 -7.01
N LYS A 29 -5.62 14.75 -7.56
CA LYS A 29 -6.41 15.88 -8.09
C LYS A 29 -7.37 15.51 -9.23
N HIS A 30 -7.25 14.31 -9.80
CA HIS A 30 -8.10 13.80 -10.88
C HIS A 30 -9.13 12.79 -10.36
N GLY A 31 -9.25 12.62 -9.03
CA GLY A 31 -10.17 11.67 -8.41
C GLY A 31 -9.73 10.21 -8.53
N LYS A 32 -8.45 9.95 -8.80
CA LYS A 32 -7.90 8.59 -8.90
C LYS A 32 -7.18 8.19 -7.62
N TRP A 33 -7.56 7.03 -7.08
CA TRP A 33 -6.91 6.45 -5.92
C TRP A 33 -5.56 5.82 -6.27
N HIS A 34 -4.57 6.10 -5.43
CA HIS A 34 -3.24 5.52 -5.45
C HIS A 34 -2.94 4.88 -4.10
N GLY A 35 -2.39 3.67 -4.11
CA GLY A 35 -1.92 2.98 -2.90
C GLY A 35 -0.43 3.20 -2.71
N HIS A 36 -0.03 3.66 -1.52
CA HIS A 36 1.37 3.60 -1.08
C HIS A 36 1.65 2.19 -0.63
N VAL A 37 2.50 1.50 -1.37
CA VAL A 37 2.82 0.09 -1.14
C VAL A 37 4.29 -0.07 -0.82
N ALA A 38 4.62 -1.06 0.02
CA ALA A 38 5.99 -1.41 0.35
C ALA A 38 6.23 -2.91 0.36
N TRP A 39 7.40 -3.35 -0.11
CA TRP A 39 7.83 -4.75 -0.05
C TRP A 39 9.34 -4.86 0.07
N LEU A 40 9.81 -6.05 0.44
CA LEU A 40 11.23 -6.38 0.48
C LEU A 40 11.64 -7.12 -0.80
N VAL A 41 12.78 -6.74 -1.36
CA VAL A 41 13.45 -7.46 -2.44
C VAL A 41 14.79 -7.94 -1.92
N ARG A 42 15.16 -9.18 -2.25
CA ARG A 42 16.49 -9.71 -2.00
C ARG A 42 17.38 -9.40 -3.20
N GLU A 43 18.42 -8.60 -2.97
CA GLU A 43 19.48 -8.32 -3.95
C GLU A 43 20.75 -9.04 -3.47
N GLN A 44 21.07 -10.18 -4.09
CA GLN A 44 22.16 -11.08 -3.69
C GLN A 44 22.04 -11.52 -2.21
N VAL A 45 22.88 -10.94 -1.34
CA VAL A 45 22.95 -11.23 0.10
C VAL A 45 22.25 -10.18 0.95
N LEU A 46 21.76 -9.09 0.37
CA LEU A 46 21.13 -7.99 1.09
C LEU A 46 19.61 -7.95 0.87
N TRP A 47 18.89 -7.50 1.90
CA TRP A 47 17.47 -7.17 1.81
C TRP A 47 17.33 -5.66 1.61
N LYS A 48 16.53 -5.27 0.61
CA LYS A 48 16.22 -3.87 0.32
C LYS A 48 14.72 -3.63 0.41
N GLY A 49 14.34 -2.61 1.15
CA GLY A 49 12.97 -2.07 1.15
C GLY A 49 12.71 -1.27 -0.12
N VAL A 50 11.56 -1.52 -0.73
CA VAL A 50 11.02 -0.72 -1.82
C VAL A 50 9.68 -0.20 -1.38
N ASP A 51 9.45 1.11 -1.50
CA ASP A 51 8.15 1.73 -1.33
C ASP A 51 7.83 2.64 -2.52
N VAL A 52 6.56 2.66 -2.95
CA VAL A 52 6.13 3.40 -4.14
C VAL A 52 4.63 3.64 -4.11
N TRP A 53 4.17 4.69 -4.80
CA TRP A 53 2.76 4.90 -5.08
C TRP A 53 2.37 4.16 -6.36
N MET A 54 1.35 3.30 -6.29
CA MET A 54 0.78 2.58 -7.44
C MET A 54 -0.69 2.95 -7.62
N ARG A 55 -1.21 2.90 -8.85
CA ARG A 55 -2.64 3.10 -9.09
C ARG A 55 -3.43 2.00 -8.40
N ALA A 56 -4.57 2.34 -7.81
CA ALA A 56 -5.44 1.37 -7.15
C ALA A 56 -5.87 0.23 -8.11
N GLU A 57 -6.03 0.52 -9.40
CA GLU A 57 -6.39 -0.48 -10.42
C GLU A 57 -5.31 -1.56 -10.63
N ASP A 58 -4.05 -1.26 -10.30
CA ASP A 58 -2.92 -2.19 -10.42
C ASP A 58 -2.74 -3.04 -9.14
N LEU A 59 -3.56 -2.80 -8.12
CA LEU A 59 -3.52 -3.49 -6.82
C LEU A 59 -4.75 -4.37 -6.65
N GLU A 60 -4.56 -5.57 -6.13
CA GLU A 60 -5.62 -6.52 -5.85
C GLU A 60 -5.63 -6.87 -4.36
N GLN A 61 -6.82 -6.80 -3.77
CA GLN A 61 -7.03 -7.16 -2.37
C GLN A 61 -6.94 -8.68 -2.19
N VAL A 62 -6.23 -9.09 -1.16
CA VAL A 62 -6.16 -10.46 -0.69
C VAL A 62 -7.31 -10.69 0.30
N GLN A 63 -8.03 -11.80 0.14
CA GLN A 63 -9.20 -12.12 0.98
C GLN A 63 -8.84 -12.22 2.47
N GLY A 64 -9.80 -11.85 3.33
CA GLY A 64 -9.70 -11.99 4.79
C GLY A 64 -8.98 -10.85 5.51
N GLN A 65 -8.62 -9.76 4.82
CA GLN A 65 -7.92 -8.62 5.41
C GLN A 65 -8.80 -7.37 5.50
N ASP A 66 -8.58 -6.54 6.52
CA ASP A 66 -9.36 -5.31 6.73
C ASP A 66 -8.68 -4.08 6.12
N TYR A 67 -9.06 -3.77 4.89
CA TYR A 67 -8.58 -2.58 4.15
C TYR A 67 -9.19 -1.27 4.63
N ARG A 68 -10.24 -1.30 5.47
CA ARG A 68 -10.91 -0.07 5.93
C ARG A 68 -10.03 0.72 6.89
N ARG A 69 -9.11 0.03 7.57
CA ARG A 69 -8.12 0.59 8.51
C ARG A 69 -6.91 1.22 7.84
N VAL A 70 -6.78 1.09 6.52
CA VAL A 70 -5.69 1.74 5.77
C VAL A 70 -5.93 3.25 5.76
N PRO A 71 -4.99 4.07 6.23
CA PRO A 71 -5.09 5.53 6.20
C PRO A 71 -5.46 6.04 4.80
N ARG A 72 -6.36 7.01 4.73
CA ARG A 72 -6.75 7.68 3.49
C ARG A 72 -6.33 9.15 3.55
N ARG A 73 -5.72 9.63 2.48
CA ARG A 73 -5.31 11.02 2.28
C ARG A 73 -5.99 11.56 1.03
N PHE A 74 -6.38 12.83 1.08
CA PHE A 74 -6.88 13.57 -0.07
C PHE A 74 -5.84 14.63 -0.39
N ASP A 75 -5.48 14.82 -1.66
CA ASP A 75 -4.51 15.85 -2.06
C ASP A 75 -5.02 17.30 -1.84
N ASP A 76 -6.17 17.47 -1.20
CA ASP A 76 -6.71 18.77 -0.78
C ASP A 76 -5.91 19.41 0.38
N ASP A 77 -5.03 18.65 1.04
CA ASP A 77 -4.14 19.13 2.10
C ASP A 77 -2.70 19.34 1.60
N VAL A 78 -2.48 20.39 0.80
CA VAL A 78 -1.18 21.08 0.74
C VAL A 78 -1.38 22.60 0.58
N PRO A 79 -1.37 23.38 1.68
CA PRO A 79 -1.06 24.80 1.64
C PRO A 79 0.41 24.99 2.02
N PHE A 80 1.33 24.93 1.06
CA PHE A 80 2.64 25.60 1.15
C PHE A 80 3.28 25.77 -0.23
#